data_AF-A0A139MHE5-F1
#
_entry.id   AF-A0A139MHE5-F1
#
_cell.length_a   1.000
_cell.length_b   1.000
_cell.length_c   1.000
_cell.angle_alpha   90.00
_cell.angle_beta   90.00
_cell.angle_gamma   90.00
#
_symmetry.space_group_name_H-M   'P 1'
#
loop_
_entity.id
_entity.type
_entity.pdbx_description
1 polymer ?
#
loop_
_entity_poly.entity_id
_entity_poly.type
_entity_poly.pdbx_seq_one_letter_code
_entity_poly.pdbx_strand_id
1 'polypeptide(L)' 'MKKDLSKLEAHLERSPTDAQGVISLLKAQSHNFEYDFNLNIKRKREKMNSIKRMEKKHDSN' A
#
# COMPACT_ATOMS: atom_id res chain seq x y z
N MET A 1 -8.11 -6.88 9.94
CA MET A 1 -8.10 -8.21 9.25
C MET A 1 -6.67 -8.72 9.32
N LYS A 2 -6.37 -9.78 10.10
CA LYS A 2 -5.00 -10.31 10.16
C LYS A 2 -4.64 -10.84 8.76
N LYS A 3 -3.64 -10.26 8.12
CA LYS A 3 -3.18 -10.70 6.80
C LYS A 3 -2.46 -12.04 6.97
N ASP A 4 -2.81 -13.00 6.14
CA ASP A 4 -2.09 -14.28 6.06
C ASP A 4 -0.74 -14.04 5.37
N LEU A 5 0.35 -14.17 6.13
CA LEU A 5 1.73 -13.96 5.68
C LEU A 5 2.44 -15.27 5.34
N SER A 6 1.79 -16.42 5.50
CA SER A 6 2.39 -17.76 5.34
C SER A 6 3.09 -17.97 4.00
N LYS A 7 2.50 -17.45 2.91
CA LYS A 7 3.10 -17.52 1.57
C LYS A 7 4.36 -16.67 1.43
N LEU A 8 4.38 -15.50 2.07
CA LEU A 8 5.53 -14.59 2.04
C LEU A 8 6.68 -15.16 2.89
N GLU A 9 6.35 -15.75 4.04
CA GLU A 9 7.30 -16.43 4.91
C GLU A 9 7.94 -17.65 4.19
N ALA A 10 7.12 -18.53 3.60
CA ALA A 10 7.61 -19.68 2.84
C ALA A 10 8.46 -19.31 1.60
N HIS A 11 8.17 -18.17 0.97
CA HIS A 11 9.00 -17.62 -0.12
C HIS A 11 10.36 -17.16 0.40
N LEU A 12 10.39 -16.45 1.53
CA LEU A 12 11.62 -15.96 2.15
C LEU A 12 12.48 -17.07 2.75
N GLU A 13 11.90 -18.19 3.19
CA GLU A 13 12.65 -19.39 3.56
C GLU A 13 13.50 -19.93 2.39
N ARG A 14 12.98 -19.83 1.16
CA ARG A 14 13.67 -20.29 -0.06
C ARG A 14 14.58 -19.20 -0.65
N SER A 15 14.26 -17.94 -0.42
CA SER A 15 14.96 -16.77 -0.98
C SER A 15 15.18 -15.69 0.10
N PRO A 16 16.05 -15.93 1.09
CA PRO A 16 16.22 -15.05 2.24
C PRO A 16 16.84 -13.68 1.89
N THR A 17 17.49 -13.58 0.73
CA THR A 17 18.10 -12.35 0.23
C THR A 17 17.15 -11.49 -0.62
N ASP A 18 15.88 -11.88 -0.76
CA ASP A 18 14.88 -11.06 -1.43
C ASP A 18 14.55 -9.84 -0.57
N ALA A 19 15.27 -8.74 -0.83
CA ALA A 19 15.11 -7.48 -0.12
C ALA A 19 13.66 -6.97 -0.16
N GLN A 20 12.93 -7.17 -1.26
CA GLN A 20 11.54 -6.70 -1.37
C GLN A 20 10.60 -7.55 -0.52
N GLY A 21 10.81 -8.86 -0.51
CA GLY A 21 10.07 -9.79 0.35
C GLY A 21 10.29 -9.47 1.84
N VAL A 22 11.56 -9.29 2.25
CA VAL A 22 11.93 -8.96 3.64
C VAL A 22 11.33 -7.62 4.07
N ILE A 23 11.43 -6.58 3.23
CA ILE A 23 10.83 -5.27 3.51
C ILE A 23 9.30 -5.40 3.66
N SER A 24 8.66 -6.22 2.82
CA SER A 24 7.20 -6.44 2.88
C SER A 24 6.78 -7.18 4.16
N LEU A 25 7.56 -8.16 4.61
CA LEU A 25 7.33 -8.88 5.86
C LEU A 25 7.50 -7.95 7.08
N LEU A 26 8.60 -7.19 7.13
CA LEU A 26 8.86 -6.22 8.19
C LEU A 26 7.79 -5.13 8.26
N LYS A 27 7.33 -4.66 7.10
CA LYS A 27 6.19 -3.74 7.02
C LYS A 27 4.94 -4.40 7.58
N ALA A 28 4.59 -5.62 7.16
CA ALA A 28 3.40 -6.29 7.67
C ALA A 28 3.44 -6.57 9.19
N GLN A 29 4.63 -6.77 9.76
CA GLN A 29 4.85 -6.97 11.20
C GLN A 29 4.87 -5.65 12.00
N SER A 30 5.12 -4.51 11.34
CA SER A 30 5.16 -3.21 12.01
C SER A 30 3.75 -2.75 12.44
N HIS A 31 3.62 -2.37 13.72
CA HIS A 31 2.37 -1.82 14.27
C HIS A 31 1.88 -0.55 13.56
N ASN A 32 2.78 0.20 12.91
CA ASN A 32 2.42 1.43 12.21
C ASN A 32 2.02 1.20 10.75
N PHE A 33 2.20 -0.01 10.20
CA PHE A 33 1.91 -0.27 8.80
C PHE A 33 0.43 -0.14 8.47
N GLU A 34 -0.46 -0.52 9.38
CA GLU A 34 -1.90 -0.34 9.18
C GLU A 34 -2.26 1.15 9.09
N TYR A 35 -1.62 1.98 9.92
CA TYR A 35 -1.77 3.44 9.87
C TYR A 35 -1.23 4.04 8.56
N ASP A 36 0.01 3.72 8.20
CA ASP A 36 0.67 4.23 6.99
C ASP A 36 -0.02 3.79 5.70
N PHE A 37 -0.52 2.54 5.68
CA PHE A 37 -1.29 2.00 4.57
C PHE A 37 -2.61 2.75 4.38
N ASN A 38 -3.36 2.94 5.48
CA ASN A 38 -4.62 3.69 5.45
C ASN A 38 -4.40 5.15 5.04
N LEU A 39 -3.32 5.78 5.51
CA LEU A 39 -2.94 7.13 5.12
C LEU A 39 -2.62 7.21 3.62
N ASN A 40 -1.89 6.24 3.08
CA ASN A 40 -1.59 6.17 1.64
C ASN A 40 -2.84 5.98 0.78
N ILE A 41 -3.77 5.11 1.21
CA ILE A 41 -5.06 4.96 0.53
C ILE A 41 -5.82 6.29 0.52
N LYS A 42 -5.88 6.99 1.66
CA LYS A 42 -6.55 8.29 1.77
C LYS A 42 -5.94 9.31 0.81
N ARG A 43 -4.61 9.46 0.79
CA ARG A 43 -3.90 10.37 -0.12
C ARG A 43 -4.19 10.07 -1.59
N LYS A 44 -4.21 8.79 -2.00
CA LYS A 44 -4.55 8.40 -3.37
C LYS A 44 -5.98 8.78 -3.74
N ARG A 45 -6.95 8.56 -2.84
CA ARG A 45 -8.35 8.97 -3.04
C ARG A 45 -8.49 10.48 -3.18
N GLU A 46 -7.83 11.25 -2.32
CA GLU A 46 -7.86 12.71 -2.38
C GLU A 46 -7.26 13.24 -3.70
N LYS A 47 -6.14 12.67 -4.16
CA LYS A 47 -5.55 13.00 -5.46
C LYS A 47 -6.52 12.74 -6.62
N MET A 48 -7.13 11.56 -6.65
CA MET A 48 -8.12 11.21 -7.69
C MET A 48 -9.31 12.18 -7.69
N ASN A 49 -9.84 12.52 -6.52
CA ASN A 49 -10.95 13.47 -6.41
C ASN A 49 -10.55 14.87 -6.88
N SER A 50 -9.29 15.28 -6.67
CA SER A 50 -8.78 16.55 -7.17
C SER A 50 -8.72 16.59 -8.70
N ILE A 51 -8.24 15.52 -9.33
CA ILE A 51 -8.19 15.40 -10.79
C ILE A 51 -9.60 15.49 -11.38
N LYS A 52 -10.56 14.73 -10.84
CA LYS A 52 -11.97 14.77 -11.27
C LYS A 52 -12.59 16.17 -11.17
N ARG A 53 -12.22 16.96 -10.16
CA ARG A 53 -12.67 18.35 -10.03
C ARG A 53 -12.10 19.25 -11.11
N MET A 54 -10.87 19.01 -11.55
CA MET A 54 -10.25 19.78 -12.63
C MET A 54 -10.85 19.41 -13.99
N GLU A 55 -11.04 18.13 -14.26
CA GLU A 55 -11.70 17.63 -15.48
C GLU A 55 -13.12 18.21 -15.61
N LYS A 56 -13.92 18.14 -14.53
CA LYS A 56 -15.26 18.72 -14.53
C LYS A 56 -15.28 20.22 -14.82
N LYS A 57 -14.27 20.98 -14.34
CA LYS A 57 -14.16 22.42 -14.64
C LYS A 57 -13.76 22.68 -16.09
N HIS A 58 -12.93 21.82 -16.68
CA HIS A 58 -12.50 21.93 -18.07
C HIS A 58 -13.65 21.63 -19.03
N ASP A 59 -14.50 20.64 -18.72
CA ASP A 59 -15.65 20.26 -19.56
C ASP A 59 -16.86 21.23 -19.45
N SER A 60 -16.81 22.18 -18.50
CA SER A 60 -17.88 23.17 -18.27
C SER A 60 -17.65 24.51 -19.00
N ASN A 61 -16.58 24.64 -19.78
CA ASN A 61 -16.21 25.82 -20.58
C ASN A 61 -16.33 25.51 -22.08
#